data_AF-A0A0M0J4D9-F1
#
_entry.id   AF-A0A0M0J4D9-F1
#
_cell.length_a   1.000
_cell.length_b   1.000
_cell.length_c   1.000
_cell.angle_alpha   90.00
_cell.angle_beta   90.00
_cell.angle_gamma   90.00
#
_symmetry.space_group_name_H-M   'P 1'
#
loop_
_entity.id
_entity.type
_entity.pdbx_description
1 polymer ?
#
loop_
_entity_poly.entity_id
_entity_poly.type
_entity_poly.pdbx_seq_one_letter_code
_entity_poly.pdbx_strand_id
1 'polypeptide(L)'
;LSALEHKLRLAHEKSDKLKEDAAKAEEEAKKAREARAAAEAALKNAKRDLKAVADQTAAARAKEAAARESLEERLDFSSLDALERTSKPADFEKHLGAEISEASRAIDAMTPNMKAIEQYEEVQQRLLEVETEYMYDAVKASQKEANSSFQNARNQRYSKFMSCFKVISESIDDKYKDLTQTKGVLVGGTAYLSIEDTTEPYLHGIKHTAMPPAKRFRPMMELSGGERTVAALLKYAAMLLSTTPVHLMTTG
;
A
#
# COMPACT_ATOMS: atom_id res chain seq x y z
N LEU A 1 95.91 41.94 -93.91
CA LEU A 1 95.54 40.62 -93.33
C LEU A 1 95.07 40.74 -91.87
N SER A 2 95.76 41.46 -90.97
CA SER A 2 95.38 41.53 -89.54
C SER A 2 94.04 42.22 -89.21
N ALA A 3 93.60 43.21 -89.99
CA ALA A 3 92.33 43.91 -89.73
C ALA A 3 91.08 43.07 -90.04
N LEU A 4 91.21 42.04 -90.89
CA LEU A 4 90.12 41.17 -91.31
C LEU A 4 89.93 40.01 -90.32
N GLU A 5 91.02 39.48 -89.77
CA GLU A 5 91.02 38.47 -88.70
C GLU A 5 90.44 39.01 -87.38
N HIS A 6 90.73 40.27 -87.02
CA HIS A 6 90.15 40.89 -85.83
C HIS A 6 88.64 41.11 -85.96
N LYS A 7 88.15 41.47 -87.15
CA LYS A 7 86.71 41.59 -87.43
C LYS A 7 86.00 40.23 -87.43
N LEU A 8 86.66 39.18 -87.94
CA LEU A 8 86.13 37.82 -87.92
C LEU A 8 86.01 37.29 -86.48
N ARG A 9 87.00 37.54 -85.63
CA ARG A 9 86.97 37.15 -84.22
C ARG A 9 85.86 37.86 -83.43
N LEU A 10 85.67 39.16 -83.64
CA LEU A 10 84.57 39.91 -83.04
C LEU A 10 83.20 39.45 -83.55
N ALA A 11 83.10 39.01 -84.80
CA ALA A 11 81.88 38.44 -85.36
C ALA A 11 81.56 37.06 -84.76
N HIS A 12 82.58 36.22 -84.52
CA HIS A 12 82.41 34.94 -83.82
C HIS A 12 82.00 35.15 -82.36
N GLU A 13 82.66 36.04 -81.62
CA GLU A 13 82.29 36.36 -80.24
C GLU A 13 80.87 36.94 -80.13
N LYS A 14 80.43 37.75 -81.11
CA LYS A 14 79.03 38.20 -81.18
C LYS A 14 78.06 37.07 -81.53
N SER A 15 78.43 36.19 -82.45
CA SER A 15 77.60 35.03 -82.83
C SER A 15 77.41 34.07 -81.67
N ASP A 16 78.46 33.81 -80.90
CA ASP A 16 78.40 32.91 -79.75
C ASP A 16 77.58 33.49 -78.60
N LYS A 17 77.70 34.80 -78.33
CA LYS A 17 76.82 35.49 -77.37
C LYS A 17 75.36 35.48 -77.79
N LEU A 18 75.07 35.74 -79.07
CA LEU A 18 73.70 35.69 -79.59
C LEU A 18 73.10 34.28 -79.54
N LYS A 19 73.90 33.23 -79.72
CA LYS A 19 73.46 31.85 -79.53
C LYS A 19 73.20 31.51 -78.07
N GLU A 20 74.02 32.02 -77.17
CA GLU A 20 73.83 31.82 -75.72
C GLU A 20 72.57 32.54 -75.22
N ASP A 21 72.33 33.76 -75.69
CA ASP A 21 71.12 34.53 -75.38
C ASP A 21 69.86 33.90 -76.02
N ALA A 22 69.97 33.35 -77.24
CA ALA A 22 68.88 32.62 -77.88
C ALA A 22 68.53 31.31 -77.14
N ALA A 23 69.54 30.57 -76.66
CA ALA A 23 69.33 29.35 -75.89
C ALA A 23 68.67 29.65 -74.53
N LYS A 24 69.08 30.72 -73.85
CA LYS A 24 68.44 31.18 -72.60
C LYS A 24 67.00 31.61 -72.83
N ALA A 25 66.73 32.36 -73.90
CA ALA A 25 65.37 32.77 -74.27
C ALA A 25 64.46 31.57 -74.62
N GLU A 26 65.01 30.53 -75.26
CA GLU A 26 64.26 29.32 -75.60
C GLU A 26 63.95 28.47 -74.35
N GLU A 27 64.88 28.39 -73.40
CA GLU A 27 64.66 27.71 -72.12
C GLU A 27 63.61 28.45 -71.26
N GLU A 28 63.64 29.78 -71.23
CA GLU A 28 62.63 30.60 -70.55
C GLU A 28 61.25 30.47 -71.22
N ALA A 29 61.19 30.44 -72.55
CA ALA A 29 59.95 30.22 -73.29
C ALA A 29 59.35 28.83 -73.04
N LYS A 30 60.20 27.79 -72.90
CA LYS A 30 59.75 26.43 -72.56
C LYS A 30 59.18 26.37 -71.14
N LYS A 31 59.86 26.96 -70.15
CA LYS A 31 59.37 27.09 -68.77
C LYS A 31 58.05 27.86 -68.71
N ALA A 32 57.92 28.96 -69.46
CA ALA A 32 56.68 29.74 -69.53
C ALA A 32 55.51 28.96 -70.18
N ARG A 33 55.79 28.13 -71.18
CA ARG A 33 54.77 27.30 -71.85
C ARG A 33 54.27 26.16 -70.94
N GLU A 34 55.17 25.53 -70.20
CA GLU A 34 54.83 24.51 -69.20
C GLU A 34 54.02 25.11 -68.05
N ALA A 35 54.39 26.29 -67.55
CA ALA A 35 53.64 27.01 -66.53
C ALA A 35 52.21 27.41 -66.99
N ARG A 36 52.06 27.84 -68.24
CA ARG A 36 50.74 28.15 -68.82
C ARG A 36 49.86 26.90 -68.97
N ALA A 37 50.42 25.79 -69.42
CA ALA A 37 49.69 24.53 -69.53
C ALA A 37 49.23 24.01 -68.16
N ALA A 38 50.08 24.13 -67.13
CA ALA A 38 49.72 23.79 -65.75
C ALA A 38 48.60 24.70 -65.21
N ALA A 39 48.65 26.00 -65.49
CA ALA A 39 47.60 26.95 -65.09
C ALA A 39 46.25 26.66 -65.76
N GLU A 40 46.25 26.28 -67.04
CA GLU A 40 45.03 25.96 -67.77
C GLU A 40 44.39 24.64 -67.27
N ALA A 41 45.21 23.63 -66.95
CA ALA A 41 44.73 22.40 -66.31
C ALA A 41 44.14 22.66 -64.91
N ALA A 42 44.78 23.51 -64.11
CA ALA A 42 44.26 23.92 -62.80
C ALA A 42 42.91 24.65 -62.93
N LEU A 43 42.76 25.52 -63.94
CA LEU A 43 41.51 26.26 -64.18
C LEU A 43 40.38 25.33 -64.64
N LYS A 44 40.68 24.27 -65.39
CA LYS A 44 39.71 23.24 -65.78
C LYS A 44 39.23 22.42 -64.58
N ASN A 45 40.13 22.08 -63.66
CA ASN A 45 39.78 21.35 -62.43
C ASN A 45 38.96 22.24 -61.49
N ALA A 46 39.39 23.50 -61.26
CA ALA A 46 38.64 24.45 -60.45
C ALA A 46 37.20 24.69 -60.97
N LYS A 47 37.00 24.71 -62.30
CA LYS A 47 35.65 24.79 -62.89
C LYS A 47 34.80 23.53 -62.65
N ARG A 48 35.42 22.34 -62.62
CA ARG A 48 34.71 21.09 -62.30
C ARG A 48 34.32 21.03 -60.84
N ASP A 49 35.20 21.44 -59.95
CA ASP A 49 34.94 21.51 -58.51
C ASP A 49 33.85 22.54 -58.20
N LEU A 50 33.87 23.70 -58.86
CA LEU A 50 32.82 24.72 -58.71
C LEU A 50 31.44 24.24 -59.19
N LYS A 51 31.40 23.43 -60.26
CA LYS A 51 30.16 22.80 -60.71
C LYS A 51 29.68 21.72 -59.73
N ALA A 52 30.58 20.90 -59.20
CA ALA A 52 30.24 19.89 -58.20
C ALA A 52 29.71 20.53 -56.91
N VAL A 53 30.30 21.64 -56.46
CA VAL A 53 29.82 22.41 -55.30
C VAL A 53 28.47 23.07 -55.59
N ALA A 54 28.24 23.57 -56.81
CA ALA A 54 26.93 24.11 -57.21
C ALA A 54 25.84 23.02 -57.20
N ASP A 55 26.13 21.83 -57.72
CA ASP A 55 25.19 20.70 -57.73
C ASP A 55 24.91 20.18 -56.31
N GLN A 56 25.93 20.13 -55.44
CA GLN A 56 25.77 19.77 -54.03
C GLN A 56 24.96 20.79 -53.23
N THR A 57 25.16 22.09 -53.47
CA THR A 57 24.39 23.15 -52.79
C THR A 57 22.94 23.22 -53.27
N ALA A 58 22.68 22.97 -54.55
CA ALA A 58 21.32 22.82 -55.07
C ALA A 58 20.61 21.60 -54.45
N ALA A 59 21.30 20.45 -54.36
CA ALA A 59 20.76 19.26 -53.71
C ALA A 59 20.52 19.45 -52.21
N ALA A 60 21.40 20.18 -51.50
CA ALA A 60 21.22 20.52 -50.09
C ALA A 60 20.00 21.43 -49.88
N ARG A 61 19.84 22.47 -50.70
CA ARG A 61 18.66 23.36 -50.65
C ARG A 61 17.35 22.64 -50.96
N ALA A 62 17.36 21.72 -51.92
CA ALA A 62 16.18 20.89 -52.23
C ALA A 62 15.83 19.96 -51.05
N LYS A 63 16.83 19.38 -50.38
CA LYS A 63 16.63 18.58 -49.17
C LYS A 63 16.13 19.43 -47.99
N GLU A 64 16.65 20.63 -47.80
CA GLU A 64 16.18 21.55 -46.77
C GLU A 64 14.74 22.03 -47.02
N ALA A 65 14.37 22.30 -48.27
CA ALA A 65 13.00 22.66 -48.65
C ALA A 65 12.02 21.51 -48.41
N ALA A 66 12.37 20.29 -48.85
CA ALA A 66 11.56 19.09 -48.58
C ALA A 66 11.50 18.75 -47.07
N ALA A 67 12.58 19.03 -46.32
CA ALA A 67 12.59 18.86 -44.87
C ALA A 67 11.70 19.88 -44.15
N ARG A 68 11.59 21.12 -44.65
CA ARG A 68 10.68 22.14 -44.10
C ARG A 68 9.22 21.79 -44.37
N GLU A 69 8.89 21.40 -45.60
CA GLU A 69 7.53 21.03 -45.99
C GLU A 69 7.05 19.79 -45.20
N SER A 70 7.91 18.79 -45.02
CA SER A 70 7.62 17.63 -44.17
C SER A 70 7.62 17.92 -42.66
N LEU A 71 8.23 19.01 -42.21
CA LEU A 71 8.16 19.47 -40.82
C LEU A 71 6.82 20.17 -40.56
N GLU A 72 6.33 20.97 -41.51
CA GLU A 72 5.04 21.65 -41.40
C GLU A 72 3.86 20.66 -41.36
N GLU A 73 3.92 19.57 -42.13
CA GLU A 73 2.91 18.49 -42.08
C GLU A 73 2.96 17.64 -40.79
N ARG A 74 4.07 17.66 -40.04
CA ARG A 74 4.27 16.86 -38.82
C ARG A 74 4.04 17.63 -37.52
N LEU A 75 3.77 18.93 -37.59
CA LEU A 75 3.45 19.73 -36.41
C LEU A 75 1.96 19.59 -36.09
N ASP A 76 1.64 18.60 -35.27
CA ASP A 76 0.29 18.40 -34.76
C ASP A 76 0.04 19.31 -33.55
N PHE A 77 -0.73 20.37 -33.77
CA PHE A 77 -1.14 21.31 -32.73
C PHE A 77 -2.43 20.87 -32.01
N SER A 78 -2.95 19.66 -32.27
CA SER A 78 -4.21 19.12 -31.72
C SER A 78 -4.28 19.11 -30.19
N SER A 79 -3.13 19.07 -29.51
CA SER A 79 -3.01 19.06 -28.05
C SER A 79 -3.06 20.42 -27.37
N LEU A 80 -2.95 21.53 -28.12
CA LEU A 80 -3.06 22.89 -27.59
C LEU A 80 -4.52 23.33 -27.46
N ASP A 81 -4.84 24.03 -26.38
CA ASP A 81 -6.19 24.55 -26.15
C ASP A 81 -6.53 25.72 -27.10
N ALA A 82 -7.82 25.99 -27.33
CA ALA A 82 -8.26 26.97 -28.34
C ALA A 82 -7.73 28.40 -28.09
N LEU A 83 -7.46 28.73 -26.83
CA LEU A 83 -6.86 29.99 -26.39
C LEU A 83 -5.35 30.06 -26.68
N GLU A 84 -4.65 28.93 -26.59
CA GLU A 84 -3.21 28.81 -26.84
C GLU A 84 -2.89 28.90 -28.33
N ARG A 85 -3.81 28.45 -29.20
CA ARG A 85 -3.66 28.54 -30.67
C ARG A 85 -3.92 29.93 -31.25
N THR A 86 -4.65 30.79 -30.54
CA THR A 86 -5.13 32.08 -31.06
C THR A 86 -4.48 33.29 -30.40
N SER A 87 -3.78 33.10 -29.29
CA SER A 87 -3.08 34.18 -28.59
C SER A 87 -1.79 34.58 -29.31
N LYS A 88 -1.46 35.88 -29.27
CA LYS A 88 -0.14 36.35 -29.72
C LYS A 88 0.91 35.80 -28.76
N PRO A 89 2.13 35.47 -29.23
CA PRO A 89 3.19 34.92 -28.38
C PRO A 89 3.47 35.79 -27.15
N ALA A 90 3.34 37.11 -27.27
CA ALA A 90 3.52 38.07 -26.18
C ALA A 90 2.42 38.02 -25.10
N ASP A 91 1.21 37.58 -25.43
CA ASP A 91 0.10 37.45 -24.46
C ASP A 91 0.15 36.09 -23.75
N PHE A 92 0.63 35.05 -24.43
CA PHE A 92 0.89 33.74 -23.85
C PHE A 92 2.05 33.76 -22.85
N GLU A 93 3.16 34.44 -23.18
CA GLU A 93 4.28 34.64 -22.26
C GLU A 93 3.86 35.39 -20.98
N LYS A 94 2.94 36.36 -21.10
CA LYS A 94 2.38 37.06 -19.94
C LYS A 94 1.49 36.17 -19.09
N HIS A 95 0.69 35.30 -19.71
CA HIS A 95 -0.17 34.36 -19.00
C HIS A 95 0.67 33.35 -18.21
N LEU A 96 1.65 32.72 -18.85
CA LEU A 96 2.59 31.81 -18.19
C LEU A 96 3.39 32.53 -17.08
N GLY A 97 3.82 33.77 -17.33
CA GLY A 97 4.49 34.58 -16.32
C GLY A 97 3.60 34.88 -15.10
N ALA A 98 2.30 35.10 -15.32
CA ALA A 98 1.33 35.29 -14.26
C ALA A 98 1.10 33.99 -13.46
N GLU A 99 0.93 32.85 -14.14
CA GLU A 99 0.78 31.54 -13.49
C GLU A 99 2.01 31.14 -12.67
N ILE A 100 3.22 31.37 -13.22
CA ILE A 100 4.47 31.13 -12.50
C ILE A 100 4.56 32.04 -11.27
N SER A 101 4.15 33.31 -11.39
CA SER A 101 4.15 34.24 -10.26
C SER A 101 3.13 33.83 -9.19
N GLU A 102 1.95 33.36 -9.58
CA GLU A 102 0.91 32.89 -8.69
C GLU A 102 1.32 31.60 -7.98
N ALA A 103 1.87 30.62 -8.71
CA ALA A 103 2.45 29.41 -8.15
C ALA A 103 3.61 29.71 -7.18
N SER A 104 4.48 30.67 -7.52
CA SER A 104 5.58 31.09 -6.65
C SER A 104 5.06 31.72 -5.36
N ARG A 105 4.03 32.58 -5.44
CA ARG A 105 3.37 33.15 -4.26
C ARG A 105 2.68 32.09 -3.40
N ALA A 106 2.08 31.07 -4.02
CA ALA A 106 1.47 29.96 -3.30
C ALA A 106 2.51 29.10 -2.55
N ILE A 107 3.68 28.89 -3.16
CA ILE A 107 4.82 28.20 -2.54
C ILE A 107 5.40 29.04 -1.39
N ASP A 108 5.59 30.34 -1.57
CA ASP A 108 6.10 31.24 -0.52
C ASP A 108 5.11 31.40 0.64
N ALA A 109 3.81 31.31 0.36
CA ALA A 109 2.75 31.33 1.38
C ALA A 109 2.63 30.00 2.13
N MET A 110 3.10 28.88 1.56
CA MET A 110 3.22 27.63 2.29
C MET A 110 4.37 27.73 3.28
N THR A 111 4.06 27.54 4.56
CA THR A 111 5.06 27.28 5.59
C THR A 111 5.24 25.77 5.74
N PRO A 112 6.25 25.14 5.11
CA PRO A 112 6.47 23.72 5.27
C PRO A 112 6.81 23.39 6.73
N ASN A 113 6.13 22.40 7.31
CA ASN A 113 6.50 21.87 8.62
C ASN A 113 7.76 21.02 8.48
N MET A 114 8.92 21.63 8.68
CA MET A 114 10.23 20.97 8.59
C MET A 114 10.40 19.80 9.56
N LYS A 115 9.59 19.74 10.63
CA LYS A 115 9.62 18.66 11.63
C LYS A 115 8.59 17.55 11.36
N ALA A 116 7.82 17.64 10.28
CA ALA A 116 6.77 16.66 9.99
C ALA A 116 7.32 15.25 9.82
N ILE A 117 8.52 15.12 9.22
CA ILE A 117 9.16 13.82 9.00
C ILE A 117 9.62 13.22 10.33
N GLU A 118 10.29 13.99 11.18
CA GLU A 118 10.73 13.56 12.51
C GLU A 118 9.54 13.16 13.40
N GLN A 119 8.46 13.95 13.38
CA GLN A 119 7.23 13.65 14.12
C GLN A 119 6.55 12.38 13.60
N TYR A 120 6.57 12.17 12.28
CA TYR A 120 6.03 10.95 11.68
C TYR A 120 6.84 9.73 12.10
N GLU A 121 8.17 9.81 12.05
CA GLU A 121 9.07 8.74 12.49
C GLU A 121 8.91 8.43 13.98
N GLU A 122 8.79 9.45 14.84
CA GLU A 122 8.52 9.29 16.28
C GLU A 122 7.18 8.60 16.54
N VAL A 123 6.11 9.02 15.84
CA VAL A 123 4.79 8.39 15.97
C VAL A 123 4.80 6.95 15.43
N GLN A 124 5.52 6.68 14.33
CA GLN A 124 5.69 5.34 13.80
C GLN A 124 6.48 4.44 14.76
N GLN A 125 7.57 4.94 15.35
CA GLN A 125 8.33 4.21 16.36
C GLN A 125 7.49 3.95 17.59
N ARG A 126 6.72 4.94 18.07
CA ARG A 126 5.83 4.76 19.22
C ARG A 126 4.68 3.79 18.94
N LEU A 127 4.17 3.76 17.71
CA LEU A 127 3.18 2.77 17.29
C LEU A 127 3.79 1.37 17.23
N LEU A 128 4.97 1.24 16.62
CA LEU A 128 5.71 -0.01 16.58
C LEU A 128 6.06 -0.49 17.99
N GLU A 129 6.50 0.38 18.89
CA GLU A 129 6.70 0.05 20.29
C GLU A 129 5.38 -0.41 20.90
N VAL A 130 4.26 0.30 20.76
CA VAL A 130 2.97 -0.16 21.32
C VAL A 130 2.50 -1.50 20.72
N GLU A 131 2.79 -1.77 19.45
CA GLU A 131 2.41 -2.98 18.74
C GLU A 131 3.37 -4.17 18.99
N THR A 132 4.66 -3.91 19.10
CA THR A 132 5.74 -4.90 19.28
C THR A 132 6.14 -5.09 20.74
N GLU A 133 5.92 -4.10 21.59
CA GLU A 133 5.99 -4.26 23.03
C GLU A 133 4.93 -5.30 23.39
N TYR A 134 5.44 -6.50 23.64
CA TYR A 134 5.01 -7.54 24.56
C TYR A 134 3.73 -7.31 25.38
N MET A 135 3.37 -6.08 25.75
CA MET A 135 2.07 -5.73 26.31
C MET A 135 0.89 -6.22 25.46
N TYR A 136 0.80 -5.97 24.15
CA TYR A 136 -0.43 -6.38 23.44
C TYR A 136 -0.58 -7.90 23.36
N ASP A 137 0.49 -8.59 22.96
CA ASP A 137 0.47 -10.04 22.81
C ASP A 137 0.51 -10.79 24.15
N ALA A 138 1.30 -10.35 25.14
CA ALA A 138 1.31 -10.98 26.46
C ALA A 138 0.04 -10.66 27.26
N VAL A 139 -0.54 -9.46 27.14
CA VAL A 139 -1.85 -9.16 27.77
C VAL A 139 -2.94 -9.97 27.08
N LYS A 140 -2.93 -10.11 25.76
CA LYS A 140 -3.87 -11.01 25.07
C LYS A 140 -3.70 -12.46 25.47
N ALA A 141 -2.46 -12.94 25.58
CA ALA A 141 -2.17 -14.30 26.02
C ALA A 141 -2.66 -14.53 27.45
N SER A 142 -2.35 -13.62 28.38
CA SER A 142 -2.82 -13.65 29.76
C SER A 142 -4.34 -13.58 29.87
N GLN A 143 -4.99 -12.71 29.08
CA GLN A 143 -6.45 -12.62 29.00
C GLN A 143 -7.06 -13.93 28.50
N LYS A 144 -6.46 -14.54 27.47
CA LYS A 144 -6.93 -15.82 26.92
C LYS A 144 -6.77 -16.95 27.95
N GLU A 145 -5.67 -16.98 28.67
CA GLU A 145 -5.42 -17.97 29.73
C GLU A 145 -6.39 -17.80 30.90
N ALA A 146 -6.58 -16.58 31.39
CA ALA A 146 -7.54 -16.25 32.44
C ALA A 146 -8.98 -16.62 32.02
N ASN A 147 -9.38 -16.31 30.79
CA ASN A 147 -10.69 -16.68 30.26
C ASN A 147 -10.83 -18.20 30.12
N SER A 148 -9.80 -18.91 29.67
CA SER A 148 -9.79 -20.37 29.59
C SER A 148 -9.95 -21.01 30.99
N SER A 149 -9.19 -20.52 31.96
CA SER A 149 -9.28 -20.94 33.37
C SER A 149 -10.68 -20.69 33.94
N PHE A 150 -11.25 -19.51 33.69
CA PHE A 150 -12.62 -19.19 34.11
C PHE A 150 -13.67 -20.11 33.48
N GLN A 151 -13.59 -20.36 32.17
CA GLN A 151 -14.54 -21.27 31.49
C GLN A 151 -14.41 -22.70 32.00
N ASN A 152 -13.18 -23.17 32.27
CA ASN A 152 -12.95 -24.48 32.88
C ASN A 152 -13.59 -24.58 34.27
N ALA A 153 -13.39 -23.58 35.12
CA ALA A 153 -14.01 -23.52 36.45
C ALA A 153 -15.54 -23.46 36.35
N ARG A 154 -16.08 -22.65 35.42
CA ARG A 154 -17.53 -22.54 35.15
C ARG A 154 -18.13 -23.88 34.73
N ASN A 155 -17.47 -24.60 33.82
CA ASN A 155 -17.90 -25.91 33.36
C ASN A 155 -17.84 -26.96 34.46
N GLN A 156 -16.77 -26.98 35.26
CA GLN A 156 -16.67 -27.89 36.41
C GLN A 156 -17.76 -27.62 37.44
N ARG A 157 -18.03 -26.34 37.75
CA ARG A 157 -19.11 -25.95 38.66
C ARG A 157 -20.47 -26.39 38.13
N TYR A 158 -20.74 -26.14 36.85
CA TYR A 158 -21.98 -26.56 36.19
C TYR A 158 -22.16 -28.08 36.22
N SER A 159 -21.13 -28.84 35.84
CA SER A 159 -21.16 -30.30 35.81
C SER A 159 -21.43 -30.90 37.18
N LYS A 160 -20.71 -30.43 38.22
CA LYS A 160 -20.93 -30.88 39.60
C LYS A 160 -22.32 -30.52 40.10
N PHE A 161 -22.77 -29.29 39.86
CA PHE A 161 -24.11 -28.85 40.25
C PHE A 161 -25.18 -29.71 39.61
N MET A 162 -25.12 -29.92 38.30
CA MET A 162 -26.12 -30.71 37.57
C MET A 162 -26.09 -32.19 37.97
N SER A 163 -24.91 -32.75 38.24
CA SER A 163 -24.77 -34.10 38.76
C SER A 163 -25.47 -34.25 40.11
N CYS A 164 -25.24 -33.33 41.05
CA CYS A 164 -25.92 -33.34 42.35
C CYS A 164 -27.42 -33.07 42.21
N PHE A 165 -27.80 -32.09 41.39
CA PHE A 165 -29.20 -31.74 41.16
C PHE A 165 -29.99 -32.92 40.62
N LYS A 166 -29.43 -33.68 39.68
CA LYS A 166 -30.06 -34.89 39.13
C LYS A 166 -30.34 -35.93 40.22
N VAL A 167 -29.34 -36.24 41.04
CA VAL A 167 -29.47 -37.21 42.15
C VAL A 167 -30.54 -36.76 43.16
N ILE A 168 -30.56 -35.46 43.49
CA ILE A 168 -31.55 -34.91 44.42
C ILE A 168 -32.95 -34.91 43.79
N SER A 169 -33.07 -34.52 42.53
CA SER A 169 -34.36 -34.48 41.83
C SER A 169 -34.99 -35.86 41.64
N GLU A 170 -34.17 -36.90 41.49
CA GLU A 170 -34.65 -38.29 41.41
C GLU A 170 -35.08 -38.81 42.80
N SER A 171 -34.33 -38.47 43.86
CA SER A 171 -34.61 -39.00 45.22
C SER A 171 -35.68 -38.23 46.00
N ILE A 172 -36.01 -36.99 45.62
CA ILE A 172 -36.94 -36.14 46.37
C ILE A 172 -38.38 -36.64 46.35
N ASP A 173 -38.84 -37.19 45.22
CA ASP A 173 -40.22 -37.63 45.04
C ASP A 173 -40.47 -38.87 45.89
N ASP A 174 -39.52 -39.82 45.89
CA ASP A 174 -39.56 -41.02 46.72
C ASP A 174 -39.56 -40.66 48.22
N LYS A 175 -38.67 -39.75 48.65
CA LYS A 175 -38.64 -39.28 50.04
C LYS A 175 -39.93 -38.57 50.47
N TYR A 176 -40.52 -37.79 49.58
CA TYR A 176 -41.77 -37.10 49.88
C TYR A 176 -42.95 -38.06 49.96
N LYS A 177 -42.99 -39.07 49.09
CA LYS A 177 -43.95 -40.18 49.18
C LYS A 177 -43.82 -40.90 50.52
N ASP A 178 -42.61 -41.26 50.94
CA ASP A 178 -42.38 -41.93 52.22
C ASP A 178 -42.85 -41.09 53.42
N LEU A 179 -42.63 -39.77 53.39
CA LEU A 179 -43.07 -38.86 54.45
C LEU A 179 -44.59 -38.62 54.48
N THR A 180 -45.26 -38.72 53.32
CA THR A 180 -46.69 -38.43 53.19
C THR A 180 -47.57 -39.68 53.17
N GLN A 181 -46.98 -40.87 52.97
CA GLN A 181 -47.64 -42.15 53.10
C GLN A 181 -47.90 -42.47 54.57
N THR A 182 -49.18 -42.49 54.93
CA THR A 182 -49.65 -42.91 56.26
C THR A 182 -50.74 -43.95 56.09
N LYS A 183 -51.03 -44.74 57.14
CA LYS A 183 -51.99 -45.87 57.11
C LYS A 183 -53.41 -45.49 56.61
N GLY A 184 -53.75 -44.20 56.51
CA GLY A 184 -55.04 -43.71 56.02
C GLY A 184 -55.06 -43.21 54.57
N VAL A 185 -53.91 -43.05 53.89
CA VAL A 185 -53.84 -42.49 52.53
C VAL A 185 -52.96 -43.40 51.66
N LEU A 186 -53.59 -44.17 50.75
CA LEU A 186 -52.91 -45.14 49.89
C LEU A 186 -52.04 -44.51 48.78
N VAL A 187 -52.32 -43.26 48.41
CA VAL A 187 -51.58 -42.54 47.36
C VAL A 187 -50.76 -41.44 48.02
N GLY A 188 -49.43 -41.56 48.03
CA GLY A 188 -48.55 -40.51 48.54
C GLY A 188 -48.63 -39.21 47.72
N GLY A 189 -48.15 -38.11 48.29
CA GLY A 189 -47.96 -36.87 47.53
C GLY A 189 -46.80 -36.98 46.54
N THR A 190 -46.70 -36.04 45.60
CA THR A 190 -45.57 -35.95 44.66
C THR A 190 -44.80 -34.65 44.85
N ALA A 191 -43.50 -34.67 44.60
CA ALA A 191 -42.64 -33.48 44.70
C ALA A 191 -41.69 -33.38 43.52
N TYR A 192 -41.47 -32.15 43.02
CA TYR A 192 -40.60 -31.88 41.89
C TYR A 192 -39.73 -30.65 42.16
N LEU A 193 -38.48 -30.67 41.70
CA LEU A 193 -37.63 -29.48 41.62
C LEU A 193 -37.54 -29.00 40.17
N SER A 194 -37.60 -27.68 40.01
CA SER A 194 -37.41 -27.02 38.73
C SER A 194 -36.33 -25.97 38.86
N ILE A 195 -35.43 -25.93 37.88
CA ILE A 195 -34.42 -24.90 37.72
C ILE A 195 -35.05 -23.75 36.93
N GLU A 196 -34.89 -22.51 37.41
CA GLU A 196 -35.41 -21.31 36.72
C GLU A 196 -34.64 -21.00 35.44
N ASP A 197 -33.32 -21.07 35.49
CA ASP A 197 -32.43 -20.80 34.36
C ASP A 197 -31.49 -21.99 34.14
N THR A 198 -31.61 -22.62 32.96
CA THR A 198 -30.81 -23.77 32.57
C THR A 198 -29.40 -23.41 32.13
N THR A 199 -29.13 -22.13 31.84
CA THR A 199 -27.81 -21.66 31.38
C THR A 199 -26.84 -21.53 32.55
N GLU A 200 -27.28 -20.92 33.65
CA GLU A 200 -26.51 -20.76 34.88
C GLU A 200 -27.33 -21.12 36.12
N PRO A 201 -27.52 -22.43 36.37
CA PRO A 201 -28.44 -22.92 37.40
C PRO A 201 -27.99 -22.64 38.84
N TYR A 202 -26.75 -22.17 39.01
CA TYR A 202 -26.15 -21.80 40.29
C TYR A 202 -26.30 -20.31 40.64
N LEU A 203 -26.77 -19.48 39.71
CA LEU A 203 -27.04 -18.06 39.92
C LEU A 203 -28.50 -17.83 40.35
N HIS A 204 -29.41 -18.59 39.75
CA HIS A 204 -30.84 -18.53 40.04
C HIS A 204 -31.26 -19.58 41.06
N GLY A 205 -32.37 -19.33 41.73
CA GLY A 205 -32.92 -20.23 42.74
C GLY A 205 -33.48 -21.51 42.12
N ILE A 206 -33.56 -22.57 42.93
CA ILE A 206 -34.31 -23.79 42.58
C ILE A 206 -35.73 -23.66 43.13
N LYS A 207 -36.73 -23.82 42.27
CA LYS A 207 -38.14 -23.87 42.67
C LYS A 207 -38.49 -25.27 43.16
N HIS A 208 -38.92 -25.34 44.40
CA HIS A 208 -39.44 -26.56 45.00
C HIS A 208 -40.96 -26.55 44.97
N THR A 209 -41.56 -27.57 44.37
CA THR A 209 -43.03 -27.72 44.33
C THR A 209 -43.44 -29.07 44.86
N ALA A 210 -44.40 -29.09 45.78
CA ALA A 210 -44.96 -30.29 46.38
C ALA A 210 -46.48 -30.32 46.16
N MET A 211 -47.00 -31.46 45.74
CA MET A 211 -48.43 -31.75 45.61
C MET A 211 -48.82 -32.74 46.71
N PRO A 212 -49.50 -32.28 47.78
CA PRO A 212 -50.05 -33.18 48.79
C PRO A 212 -51.05 -34.16 48.18
N PRO A 213 -51.21 -35.34 48.79
CA PRO A 213 -52.20 -36.30 48.31
C PRO A 213 -53.60 -35.69 48.36
N ALA A 214 -54.37 -35.90 47.27
CA ALA A 214 -55.71 -35.34 47.05
C ALA A 214 -55.82 -33.82 46.80
N LYS A 215 -54.72 -33.07 46.62
CA LYS A 215 -54.75 -31.64 46.25
C LYS A 215 -54.20 -31.36 44.85
N ARG A 216 -54.73 -30.31 44.20
CA ARG A 216 -54.24 -29.79 42.91
C ARG A 216 -52.92 -29.04 43.10
N PHE A 217 -52.15 -28.94 42.01
CA PHE A 217 -50.91 -28.16 41.94
C PHE A 217 -51.09 -26.74 42.46
N ARG A 218 -50.29 -26.36 43.47
CA ARG A 218 -50.18 -24.99 43.97
C ARG A 218 -48.72 -24.66 44.26
N PRO A 219 -48.31 -23.38 44.09
CA PRO A 219 -46.98 -22.95 44.47
C PRO A 219 -46.78 -23.02 45.99
N MET A 220 -45.56 -23.27 46.43
CA MET A 220 -45.18 -23.49 47.84
C MET A 220 -45.73 -22.44 48.82
N MET A 221 -45.84 -21.17 48.39
CA MET A 221 -46.33 -20.07 49.23
C MET A 221 -47.81 -20.21 49.63
N GLU A 222 -48.61 -20.89 48.80
CA GLU A 222 -50.06 -21.05 48.99
C GLU A 222 -50.46 -22.34 49.71
N LEU A 223 -49.49 -23.15 50.15
CA LEU A 223 -49.77 -24.34 50.95
C LEU A 223 -50.10 -24.00 52.40
N SER A 224 -50.86 -24.91 53.06
CA SER A 224 -51.19 -24.80 54.48
C SER A 224 -49.92 -24.81 55.34
N GLY A 225 -49.93 -24.16 56.51
CA GLY A 225 -48.77 -24.07 57.40
C GLY A 225 -48.11 -25.43 57.69
N GLY A 226 -48.90 -26.47 57.96
CA GLY A 226 -48.36 -27.82 58.19
C GLY A 226 -47.78 -28.48 56.94
N GLU A 227 -48.35 -28.24 55.76
CA GLU A 227 -47.86 -28.77 54.48
C GLU A 227 -46.56 -28.07 54.05
N ARG A 228 -46.45 -26.76 54.31
CA ARG A 228 -45.22 -26.00 54.11
C ARG A 228 -44.10 -26.52 55.00
N THR A 229 -44.40 -26.91 56.24
CA THR A 229 -43.42 -27.49 57.16
C THR A 229 -42.92 -28.85 56.66
N VAL A 230 -43.81 -29.74 56.21
CA VAL A 230 -43.40 -31.05 55.65
C VAL A 230 -42.55 -30.87 54.39
N ALA A 231 -42.95 -29.95 53.50
CA ALA A 231 -42.20 -29.65 52.30
C ALA A 231 -40.85 -28.94 52.60
N ALA A 232 -40.74 -28.18 53.70
CA ALA A 232 -39.48 -27.62 54.17
C ALA A 232 -38.56 -28.69 54.82
N LEU A 233 -39.12 -29.65 55.54
CA LEU A 233 -38.38 -30.79 56.09
C LEU A 233 -37.81 -31.68 54.98
N LEU A 234 -38.49 -31.80 53.85
CA LEU A 234 -37.97 -32.50 52.68
C LEU A 234 -36.69 -31.85 52.12
N LYS A 235 -36.64 -30.51 52.08
CA LYS A 235 -35.43 -29.75 51.71
C LYS A 235 -34.25 -30.10 52.62
N TYR A 236 -34.52 -30.31 53.90
CA TYR A 236 -33.51 -30.76 54.87
C TYR A 236 -33.12 -32.24 54.67
N ALA A 237 -34.08 -33.11 54.35
CA ALA A 237 -33.82 -34.52 54.03
C ALA A 237 -32.99 -34.72 52.76
N ALA A 238 -33.01 -33.77 51.82
CA ALA A 238 -32.11 -33.72 50.68
C ALA A 238 -30.68 -33.30 51.10
N MET A 239 -30.54 -32.41 52.08
CA MET A 239 -29.24 -31.99 52.61
C MET A 239 -28.52 -33.09 53.39
N LEU A 240 -29.26 -34.02 54.00
CA LEU A 240 -28.72 -35.23 54.63
C LEU A 240 -28.08 -36.22 53.63
N LEU A 241 -28.40 -36.14 52.32
CA LEU A 241 -27.69 -36.92 51.30
C LEU A 241 -26.28 -36.39 51.03
N SER A 242 -26.05 -35.09 51.26
CA SER A 242 -24.76 -34.45 51.08
C SER A 242 -24.05 -34.33 52.43
N THR A 243 -23.63 -35.46 53.00
CA THR A 243 -22.68 -35.62 54.13
C THR A 243 -22.35 -34.34 54.94
N THR A 244 -23.32 -33.70 55.59
CA THR A 244 -23.06 -32.60 56.53
C THR A 244 -23.01 -33.19 57.94
N PRO A 245 -21.88 -33.06 58.67
CA PRO A 245 -21.67 -33.82 59.90
C PRO A 245 -22.53 -33.36 61.08
N VAL A 246 -23.06 -32.12 61.09
CA VAL A 246 -23.93 -31.62 62.17
C VAL A 246 -24.97 -30.66 61.59
N HIS A 247 -26.23 -30.81 62.02
CA HIS A 247 -27.28 -29.82 61.77
C HIS A 247 -28.16 -29.66 63.02
N LEU A 248 -28.42 -28.42 63.40
CA LEU A 248 -29.29 -28.07 64.52
C LEU A 248 -30.63 -27.57 63.95
N MET A 249 -31.71 -28.30 64.24
CA MET A 249 -33.06 -27.85 63.91
C MET A 249 -33.60 -27.02 65.08
N THR A 250 -33.61 -25.70 64.94
CA THR A 250 -34.22 -24.80 65.90
C THR A 250 -35.67 -24.53 65.49
N THR A 251 -36.62 -24.66 66.41
CA THR A 251 -38.01 -24.27 66.21
C THR A 251 -38.11 -22.74 66.27
N GLY A 252 -38.29 -22.10 65.11
CA GLY A 252 -38.59 -20.68 64.96
C GLY A 252 -39.93 -20.49 64.29
#